data_AF-A0A2H3CWB6-F1
#
_entry.id   AF-A0A2H3CWB6-F1
#
_cell.length_a   1.000
_cell.length_b   1.000
_cell.length_c   1.000
_cell.angle_alpha   90.00
_cell.angle_beta   90.00
_cell.angle_gamma   90.00
#
_symmetry.space_group_name_H-M   'P 1'
#
loop_
_entity.id
_entity.type
_entity.pdbx_description
1 polymer ?
#
loop_
_entity_poly.entity_id
_entity_poly.type
_entity_poly.pdbx_seq_one_letter_code
_entity_poly.pdbx_strand_id
1 'polypeptide(L)'
;MDVDCEQCKEVETWWGYFRHLVDHLISKVNVHSCHENTYAMGKCQGRFPRATFEATTVDPETGHIDMKKREPWINTFTPLLTYLLRCNTDVMLLRSGTAIKAVLIYVSDYITKPSLKMHGFFNVIKSVFQRNKDMLDPSS
;
A
#
# COMPACT_ATOMS: atom_id res chain seq x y z
N MET A 1 25.82 19.93 -26.59
CA MET A 1 25.87 18.53 -26.12
C MET A 1 26.51 17.76 -27.25
N ASP A 2 27.65 17.13 -26.99
CA ASP A 2 28.32 16.29 -27.98
C ASP A 2 27.41 15.13 -28.37
N VAL A 3 27.13 15.02 -29.67
CA VAL A 3 26.13 14.10 -30.22
C VAL A 3 26.65 12.65 -30.24
N ASP A 4 27.94 12.42 -29.95
CA ASP A 4 28.60 11.12 -30.12
C ASP A 4 29.18 10.51 -28.82
N CYS A 5 28.69 10.96 -27.67
CA CYS A 5 29.06 10.37 -26.38
C CYS A 5 28.40 8.99 -26.18
N GLU A 6 29.18 7.90 -26.22
CA GLU A 6 28.68 6.52 -26.02
C GLU A 6 28.03 6.33 -24.64
N GLN A 7 28.63 6.87 -23.58
CA GLN A 7 28.06 6.85 -22.22
C GLN A 7 26.68 7.53 -22.16
N CYS A 8 26.48 8.58 -22.96
CA CYS A 8 25.22 9.30 -23.04
C CYS A 8 24.15 8.44 -23.74
N LYS A 9 24.53 7.69 -24.78
CA LYS A 9 23.65 6.71 -25.44
C LYS A 9 23.25 5.58 -24.48
N GLU A 10 24.18 5.06 -23.68
CA GLU A 10 23.88 4.05 -22.64
C GLU A 10 22.94 4.58 -21.56
N VAL A 11 23.15 5.80 -21.07
CA VAL A 11 22.26 6.42 -20.08
C VAL A 11 20.86 6.65 -20.66
N GLU A 12 20.75 7.11 -21.91
CA GLU A 12 19.45 7.27 -22.59
C GLU A 12 18.72 5.94 -22.75
N THR A 13 19.42 4.88 -23.16
CA THR A 13 18.82 3.54 -23.27
C THR A 13 18.38 3.00 -21.90
N TRP A 14 19.16 3.23 -20.85
CA TRP A 14 18.77 2.87 -19.48
C TRP A 14 17.52 3.63 -19.02
N TRP A 15 17.42 4.95 -19.26
CA TRP A 15 16.21 5.70 -18.92
C TRP A 15 14.98 5.22 -19.70
N GLY A 16 15.17 4.78 -20.95
CA GLY A 16 14.12 4.11 -21.73
C GLY A 16 13.65 2.82 -21.06
N TYR A 17 14.59 1.95 -20.70
CA TYR A 17 14.30 0.71 -19.97
C TYR A 17 13.62 0.96 -18.62
N PHE A 18 14.13 1.93 -17.84
CA PHE A 18 13.56 2.32 -16.54
C PHE A 18 12.10 2.74 -16.68
N ARG A 19 11.78 3.63 -17.63
CA ARG A 19 10.41 4.09 -17.88
C ARG A 19 9.50 2.93 -18.26
N HIS A 20 9.93 2.07 -19.18
CA HIS A 20 9.16 0.91 -19.60
C HIS A 20 8.92 -0.08 -18.46
N LEU A 21 9.94 -0.36 -17.65
CA LEU A 21 9.80 -1.28 -16.52
C LEU A 21 8.88 -0.71 -15.45
N VAL A 22 9.02 0.58 -15.10
CA VAL A 22 8.16 1.24 -14.13
C VAL A 22 6.70 1.23 -14.59
N ASP A 23 6.44 1.58 -15.86
CA ASP A 23 5.09 1.54 -16.43
C ASP A 23 4.47 0.14 -16.35
N HIS A 24 5.23 -0.88 -16.76
CA HIS A 24 4.82 -2.27 -16.64
C HIS A 24 4.54 -2.66 -15.17
N LEU A 25 5.41 -2.28 -14.22
CA LEU A 25 5.20 -2.55 -12.80
C LEU A 25 3.93 -1.87 -12.28
N ILE A 26 3.74 -0.58 -12.54
CA ILE A 26 2.54 0.17 -12.11
C ILE A 26 1.27 -0.53 -12.59
N SER A 27 1.24 -0.91 -13.88
CA SER A 27 0.10 -1.59 -14.49
C SER A 27 -0.24 -2.92 -13.79
N LYS A 28 0.77 -3.60 -13.24
CA LYS A 28 0.63 -4.91 -12.59
C LYS A 28 0.31 -4.83 -11.11
N VAL A 29 0.94 -3.90 -10.37
CA VAL A 29 0.91 -3.93 -8.90
C VAL A 29 0.19 -2.75 -8.25
N ASN A 30 0.03 -1.63 -8.95
CA ASN A 30 -0.57 -0.41 -8.37
C ASN A 30 -2.01 -0.16 -8.81
N VAL A 31 -2.48 -0.80 -9.89
CA VAL A 31 -3.86 -0.67 -10.35
C VAL A 31 -4.79 -1.43 -9.41
N HIS A 32 -5.72 -0.70 -8.79
CA HIS A 32 -6.71 -1.28 -7.91
C HIS A 32 -7.87 -1.89 -8.71
N SER A 33 -8.14 -3.16 -8.44
CA SER A 33 -9.37 -3.83 -8.85
C SER A 33 -10.24 -4.05 -7.61
N CYS A 34 -11.44 -3.46 -7.61
CA CYS A 34 -12.37 -3.57 -6.50
C CYS A 34 -13.08 -4.94 -6.57
N HIS A 35 -12.45 -5.98 -6.01
CA HIS A 35 -13.06 -7.31 -5.86
C HIS A 35 -13.93 -7.36 -4.57
N GLU A 36 -13.93 -8.49 -3.85
CA GLU A 36 -14.69 -8.75 -2.60
C GLU A 36 -14.47 -7.71 -1.47
N ASN A 37 -13.55 -6.77 -1.65
CA ASN A 37 -13.22 -5.69 -0.71
C ASN A 37 -14.20 -4.50 -0.78
N THR A 38 -15.47 -4.77 -1.04
CA THR A 38 -16.54 -3.77 -0.94
C THR A 38 -17.18 -3.87 0.44
N TYR A 39 -17.35 -2.74 1.13
CA TYR A 39 -18.26 -2.67 2.28
C TYR A 39 -19.67 -3.10 1.85
N ALA A 40 -20.50 -3.51 2.81
CA ALA A 40 -21.91 -3.88 2.59
C ALA A 40 -22.77 -2.78 1.92
N MET A 41 -22.21 -1.60 1.67
CA MET A 41 -22.85 -0.42 1.09
C MET A 41 -22.24 -0.02 -0.27
N GLY A 42 -21.49 -0.91 -0.93
CA GLY A 42 -20.89 -0.67 -2.25
C GLY A 42 -19.67 0.26 -2.27
N LYS A 43 -19.12 0.62 -1.10
CA LYS A 43 -17.91 1.45 -1.00
C LYS A 43 -16.65 0.57 -0.93
N CYS A 44 -15.61 0.92 -1.68
CA CYS A 44 -14.33 0.21 -1.62
C CYS A 44 -13.65 0.38 -0.24
N GLN A 45 -13.24 -0.73 0.40
CA GLN A 45 -12.46 -0.69 1.65
C GLN A 45 -11.13 0.08 1.50
N GLY A 46 -10.51 -0.02 0.33
CA GLY A 46 -9.31 0.74 -0.05
C GLY A 46 -9.55 2.23 -0.35
N ARG A 47 -10.78 2.73 -0.19
CA ARG A 47 -11.17 4.13 -0.46
C ARG A 47 -10.91 4.59 -1.89
N PHE A 48 -11.09 3.69 -2.86
CA PHE A 48 -11.12 4.02 -4.28
C PHE A 48 -12.54 4.44 -4.71
N PRO A 49 -12.70 5.30 -5.73
CA PRO A 49 -11.64 6.01 -6.47
C PRO A 49 -10.91 7.07 -5.63
N ARG A 50 -9.61 7.27 -5.86
CA ARG A 50 -8.82 8.34 -5.21
C ARG A 50 -9.10 9.68 -5.88
N ALA A 51 -8.89 10.77 -5.14
CA ALA A 51 -8.95 12.12 -5.70
C ALA A 51 -7.92 12.30 -6.84
N THR A 52 -8.31 13.11 -7.83
CA THR A 52 -7.51 13.44 -9.01
C THR A 52 -7.34 14.94 -9.11
N PHE A 53 -6.16 15.38 -9.52
CA PHE A 53 -5.79 16.79 -9.64
C PHE A 53 -5.10 17.03 -10.99
N GLU A 54 -5.53 18.04 -11.72
CA GLU A 54 -5.02 18.35 -13.07
C GLU A 54 -3.61 18.95 -13.07
N ALA A 55 -3.27 19.65 -12.00
CA ALA A 55 -1.98 20.29 -11.79
C ALA A 55 -1.52 20.10 -10.35
N THR A 56 -0.22 20.21 -10.12
CA THR A 56 0.33 20.21 -8.77
C THR A 56 0.12 21.60 -8.18
N THR A 57 -0.66 21.70 -7.11
CA THR A 57 -0.96 22.97 -6.43
C THR A 57 -0.48 22.92 -4.99
N VAL A 58 -0.23 24.10 -4.43
CA VAL A 58 0.12 24.28 -3.02
C VAL A 58 -0.99 25.12 -2.42
N ASP A 59 -1.72 24.58 -1.47
CA ASP A 59 -2.68 25.32 -0.67
C ASP A 59 -1.95 26.44 0.07
N PRO A 60 -2.29 27.72 -0.12
CA PRO A 60 -1.57 28.83 0.49
C PRO A 60 -1.74 28.91 2.02
N GLU A 61 -2.82 28.38 2.59
CA GLU A 61 -3.09 28.48 4.03
C GLU A 61 -2.49 27.32 4.82
N THR A 62 -2.72 26.09 4.37
CA THR A 62 -2.19 24.88 5.02
C THR A 62 -0.81 24.50 4.50
N GLY A 63 -0.43 25.12 3.38
CA GLY A 63 0.70 24.74 2.56
C GLY A 63 0.48 23.43 1.79
N HIS A 64 -0.57 22.63 2.04
CA HIS A 64 -0.71 21.27 1.50
C HIS A 64 -0.41 21.20 0.00
N ILE A 65 0.45 20.25 -0.41
CA ILE A 65 0.71 20.01 -1.83
C ILE A 65 -0.25 18.96 -2.34
N ASP A 66 -1.12 19.36 -3.26
CA ASP A 66 -1.91 18.44 -4.07
C ASP A 66 -1.09 18.12 -5.32
N MET A 67 -0.69 16.87 -5.46
CA MET A 67 0.12 16.42 -6.60
C MET A 67 -0.77 16.13 -7.80
N LYS A 68 -0.34 16.56 -9.00
CA LYS A 68 -1.00 16.19 -10.25
C LYS A 68 -1.15 14.67 -10.33
N LYS A 69 -2.40 14.22 -10.48
CA LYS A 69 -2.77 12.80 -10.55
C LYS A 69 -4.06 12.67 -11.34
N ARG A 70 -4.02 11.99 -12.48
CA ARG A 70 -5.18 11.84 -13.36
C ARG A 70 -5.89 10.50 -13.23
N GLU A 71 -5.18 9.46 -12.78
CA GLU A 71 -5.77 8.12 -12.69
C GLU A 71 -6.32 7.83 -11.29
N PRO A 72 -7.64 7.72 -11.10
CA PRO A 72 -8.26 7.55 -9.77
C PRO A 72 -8.05 6.15 -9.17
N TRP A 73 -7.80 5.14 -10.02
CA TRP A 73 -7.70 3.73 -9.63
C TRP A 73 -6.27 3.27 -9.32
N ILE A 74 -5.32 4.19 -9.28
CA ILE A 74 -3.92 3.92 -8.93
C ILE A 74 -3.60 4.67 -7.64
N ASN A 75 -2.84 4.05 -6.74
CA ASN A 75 -2.26 4.75 -5.60
C ASN A 75 -1.28 5.84 -6.07
N THR A 76 -0.97 6.80 -5.20
CA THR A 76 0.10 7.75 -5.49
C THR A 76 1.43 7.00 -5.40
N PHE A 77 2.26 7.07 -6.44
CA PHE A 77 3.52 6.31 -6.50
C PHE A 77 4.68 7.22 -6.89
N THR A 78 5.89 6.76 -6.62
CA THR A 78 7.12 7.37 -7.13
C THR A 78 7.81 6.36 -8.06
N PRO A 79 8.20 6.73 -9.30
CA PRO A 79 8.87 5.83 -10.23
C PRO A 79 10.07 5.11 -9.62
N LEU A 80 10.89 5.82 -8.85
CA LEU A 80 12.07 5.27 -8.19
C LEU A 80 11.72 4.19 -7.16
N LEU A 81 10.76 4.47 -6.26
CA LEU A 81 10.32 3.49 -5.27
C LEU A 81 9.66 2.27 -5.93
N THR A 82 8.90 2.49 -7.00
CA THR A 82 8.27 1.41 -7.76
C THR A 82 9.32 0.50 -8.40
N TYR A 83 10.36 1.08 -9.00
CA TYR A 83 11.47 0.33 -9.58
C TYR A 83 12.24 -0.51 -8.54
N LEU A 84 12.51 0.08 -7.38
CA LEU A 84 13.28 -0.57 -6.31
C LEU A 84 12.47 -1.65 -5.57
N LEU A 85 11.23 -1.34 -5.18
CA LEU A 85 10.42 -2.21 -4.32
C LEU A 85 9.58 -3.22 -5.10
N ARG A 86 9.24 -2.93 -6.37
CA ARG A 86 8.48 -3.80 -7.28
C ARG A 86 7.17 -4.32 -6.69
N CYS A 87 6.57 -3.56 -5.79
CA CYS A 87 5.32 -3.89 -5.10
C CYS A 87 4.37 -2.70 -5.08
N ASN A 88 3.15 -2.92 -4.59
CA ASN A 88 2.19 -1.83 -4.42
C ASN A 88 2.72 -0.80 -3.42
N THR A 89 2.87 0.44 -3.87
CA THR A 89 3.30 1.55 -3.01
C THR A 89 2.22 2.63 -2.97
N ASP A 90 2.01 3.21 -1.79
CA ASP A 90 1.15 4.37 -1.58
C ASP A 90 1.98 5.47 -0.90
N VAL A 91 2.37 6.46 -1.69
CA VAL A 91 3.26 7.56 -1.28
C VAL A 91 2.42 8.77 -0.95
N MET A 92 2.46 9.20 0.30
CA MET A 92 1.76 10.39 0.79
C MET A 92 2.75 11.41 1.35
N LEU A 93 2.54 12.68 1.02
CA LEU A 93 3.31 13.78 1.59
C LEU A 93 2.70 14.19 2.93
N LEU A 94 3.45 14.00 4.02
CA LEU A 94 2.99 14.32 5.38
C LEU A 94 3.55 15.67 5.81
N ARG A 95 2.71 16.72 5.77
CA ARG A 95 3.15 18.09 6.08
C ARG A 95 2.49 18.72 7.31
N SER A 96 1.71 17.95 8.06
CA SER A 96 1.06 18.39 9.29
C SER A 96 1.37 17.41 10.42
N GLY A 97 1.59 17.93 11.63
CA GLY A 97 1.77 17.11 12.82
C GLY A 97 0.58 16.18 13.07
N THR A 98 -0.64 16.60 12.71
CA THR A 98 -1.84 15.75 12.79
C THR A 98 -1.79 14.60 11.79
N ALA A 99 -1.38 14.85 10.54
CA ALA A 99 -1.24 13.81 9.53
C ALA A 99 -0.17 12.79 9.92
N ILE A 100 0.96 13.25 10.45
CA ILE A 100 2.03 12.37 10.95
C ILE A 100 1.52 11.53 12.13
N LYS A 101 0.85 12.12 13.11
CA LYS A 101 0.26 11.38 14.24
C LYS A 101 -0.74 10.32 13.76
N ALA A 102 -1.61 10.67 12.81
CA ALA A 102 -2.57 9.73 12.25
C ALA A 102 -1.89 8.53 11.57
N VAL A 103 -0.83 8.77 10.78
CA VAL A 103 -0.05 7.70 10.14
C VAL A 103 0.68 6.85 11.17
N LEU A 104 1.31 7.46 12.18
CA LEU A 104 1.99 6.72 13.25
C LEU A 104 1.04 5.80 14.01
N ILE A 105 -0.17 6.29 14.35
CA ILE A 105 -1.21 5.48 15.00
C ILE A 105 -1.62 4.33 14.08
N TYR A 106 -1.88 4.61 12.81
CA TYR A 106 -2.28 3.60 11.83
C TYR A 106 -1.23 2.50 11.67
N VAL A 107 0.04 2.86 11.52
CA VAL A 107 1.15 1.91 11.39
C VAL A 107 1.31 1.10 12.67
N SER A 108 1.20 1.76 13.84
CA SER A 108 1.29 1.08 15.14
C SER A 108 0.15 0.08 15.34
N ASP A 109 -1.09 0.46 15.01
CA ASP A 109 -2.26 -0.44 15.07
C ASP A 109 -2.08 -1.63 14.13
N TYR A 110 -1.51 -1.40 12.94
CA TYR A 110 -1.25 -2.47 11.98
C TYR A 110 -0.17 -3.45 12.48
N ILE A 111 0.93 -2.95 13.02
CA ILE A 111 2.04 -3.76 13.56
C ILE A 111 1.61 -4.52 14.81
N THR A 112 0.82 -3.88 15.69
CA THR A 112 0.36 -4.49 16.95
C THR A 112 -0.86 -5.39 16.76
N LYS A 113 -1.44 -5.43 15.55
CA LYS A 113 -2.58 -6.30 15.24
C LYS A 113 -2.22 -7.76 15.50
N PRO A 114 -2.93 -8.47 16.39
CA PRO A 114 -2.62 -9.86 16.69
C PRO A 114 -2.79 -10.71 15.43
N SER A 115 -1.75 -11.49 15.11
CA SER A 115 -1.70 -12.35 13.92
C SER A 115 -2.77 -13.43 13.92
N LEU A 116 -3.26 -13.82 15.11
CA LEU A 116 -4.34 -14.78 15.29
C LEU A 116 -5.56 -14.10 15.92
N LYS A 117 -6.72 -14.22 15.27
CA LYS A 117 -7.99 -13.81 15.86
C LYS A 117 -8.21 -14.63 17.13
N MET A 118 -8.64 -13.99 18.23
CA MET A 118 -8.86 -14.62 19.53
C MET A 118 -9.72 -15.90 19.47
N HIS A 119 -10.71 -15.96 18.57
CA HIS A 119 -11.51 -17.17 18.34
C HIS A 119 -10.68 -18.37 17.83
N GLY A 120 -9.68 -18.13 16.97
CA GLY A 120 -8.75 -19.16 16.52
C GLY A 120 -7.92 -19.72 17.67
N PHE A 121 -7.46 -18.85 18.59
CA PHE A 121 -6.76 -19.26 19.80
C PHE A 121 -7.65 -20.12 20.71
N PHE A 122 -8.89 -19.69 20.96
CA PHE A 122 -9.86 -20.47 21.75
C PHE A 122 -10.22 -21.81 21.08
N ASN A 123 -10.29 -21.86 19.75
CA ASN A 123 -10.51 -23.11 19.03
C ASN A 123 -9.34 -24.09 19.21
N VAL A 124 -8.09 -23.61 19.15
CA VAL A 124 -6.92 -24.44 19.41
C VAL A 124 -6.95 -24.98 20.84
N ILE A 125 -7.19 -24.11 21.83
CA ILE A 125 -7.34 -24.51 23.24
C ILE A 125 -8.43 -25.58 23.35
N LYS A 126 -9.64 -25.31 22.83
CA LYS A 126 -10.76 -26.25 22.88
C LYS A 126 -10.39 -27.60 22.25
N SER A 127 -9.67 -27.60 21.12
CA SER A 127 -9.24 -28.83 20.45
C SER A 127 -8.26 -29.65 21.29
N VAL A 128 -7.33 -28.98 21.99
CA VAL A 128 -6.35 -29.63 22.88
C VAL A 128 -7.06 -30.22 24.10
N PHE A 129 -7.97 -29.47 24.73
CA PHE A 129 -8.77 -29.95 25.85
C PHE A 129 -9.71 -31.11 25.45
N GLN A 130 -10.28 -31.09 24.25
CA GLN A 130 -11.11 -32.18 23.74
C GLN A 130 -10.27 -33.43 23.43
N ARG A 131 -9.04 -33.28 22.93
CA ARG A 131 -8.13 -34.39 22.65
C ARG A 131 -7.58 -35.04 23.92
N ASN A 132 -7.34 -34.24 24.96
CA ASN A 132 -6.81 -34.71 26.24
C ASN A 132 -7.92 -34.99 27.27
N LYS A 133 -9.18 -35.05 26.83
CA LYS A 133 -10.33 -35.21 27.72
C LYS A 133 -10.28 -36.54 28.49
N ASP A 134 -9.75 -37.58 27.85
CA ASP A 134 -9.56 -38.91 28.44
C ASP A 134 -8.42 -38.94 29.49
N MET A 135 -7.53 -37.95 29.52
CA MET A 135 -6.45 -37.83 30.51
C MET A 135 -6.80 -36.93 31.71
N LEU A 136 -7.87 -36.15 31.60
CA LEU A 136 -8.28 -35.15 32.60
C LEU A 136 -9.49 -35.60 33.44
N ASP A 137 -10.09 -36.74 33.13
CA ASP A 137 -11.15 -37.36 33.91
C ASP A 137 -10.59 -38.56 34.69
N PRO A 138 -10.14 -38.39 35.95
CA PRO A 138 -9.65 -39.48 36.78
C PRO A 138 -10.77 -40.33 37.40
N SER A 139 -12.00 -40.22 36.90
CA SER A 139 -13.20 -40.91 37.41
C SER A 139 -13.86 -41.82 36.37
N SER A 140 -13.10 -42.79 35.85
CA SER A 140 -13.63 -44.00 35.20
C SER A 140 -12.89 -45.23 35.72
#